data_AF-A0A7Y0BE97-F1
#
_entry.id   AF-A0A7Y0BE97-F1
#
_cell.length_a   1.000
_cell.length_b   1.000
_cell.length_c   1.000
_cell.angle_alpha   90.00
_cell.angle_beta   90.00
_cell.angle_gamma   90.00
#
_symmetry.space_group_name_H-M   'P 1'
#
loop_
_entity.id
_entity.type
_entity.pdbx_description
1 polymer ?
#
loop_
_entity_poly.entity_id
_entity_poly.type
_entity_poly.pdbx_seq_one_letter_code
_entity_poly.pdbx_strand_id
1 'polypeptide(L)'
;QKGVYKSGGTRLAIETGVPVIPIAVTSAKCWPRKAFIKTPGVVDFSIGKPIPSAGRKPDELMREVEAWIEAEMHRLDPEAYAASNAGAAGA
;
A
#
# COMPACT_ATOMS: atom_id res chain seq x y z
N GLN A 1 -0.62 -10.75 1.88
CA GLN A 1 0.85 -10.67 1.93
C GLN A 1 1.29 -9.30 1.46
N LYS A 2 2.22 -8.68 2.18
CA LYS A 2 2.82 -7.39 1.85
C LYS A 2 3.72 -7.45 0.61
N GLY A 3 3.58 -6.49 -0.29
CA GLY A 3 4.44 -6.34 -1.47
C GLY A 3 5.73 -5.55 -1.17
N VAL A 4 6.67 -5.54 -2.12
CA VAL A 4 7.87 -4.70 -2.03
C VAL A 4 7.54 -3.28 -2.47
N TYR A 5 7.65 -2.32 -1.56
CA TYR A 5 7.51 -0.90 -1.83
C TYR A 5 8.79 -0.36 -2.48
N LYS A 6 8.65 0.34 -3.61
CA LYS A 6 9.77 0.94 -4.35
C LYS A 6 9.78 2.45 -4.17
N SER A 7 10.96 3.06 -4.09
CA SER A 7 11.16 4.50 -3.82
C SER A 7 11.00 5.44 -5.00
N GLY A 8 10.70 4.93 -6.21
CA GLY A 8 10.59 5.78 -7.41
C GLY A 8 9.53 6.88 -7.28
N GLY A 9 8.38 6.57 -6.68
CA GLY A 9 7.28 7.54 -6.52
C GLY A 9 7.63 8.69 -5.57
N THR A 10 8.23 8.39 -4.42
CA THR A 10 8.64 9.42 -3.46
C THR A 10 9.83 10.23 -3.94
N ARG A 11 10.76 9.61 -4.68
CA ARG A 11 11.86 10.31 -5.31
C ARG A 11 11.35 11.37 -6.30
N LEU A 12 10.41 11.00 -7.17
CA LEU A 12 9.79 11.95 -8.09
C LEU A 12 9.07 13.08 -7.34
N ALA A 13 8.32 12.75 -6.29
CA ALA A 13 7.62 13.73 -5.47
C ALA A 13 8.57 14.75 -4.82
N ILE A 14 9.72 14.29 -4.31
CA ILE A 14 10.75 15.15 -3.73
C ILE A 14 11.39 16.04 -4.80
N GLU A 15 11.75 15.49 -5.95
CA GLU A 15 12.39 16.23 -7.05
C GLU A 15 11.46 17.31 -7.64
N THR A 16 10.15 17.09 -7.61
CA THR A 16 9.13 18.02 -8.13
C THR A 16 8.49 18.90 -7.07
N GLY A 17 8.74 18.64 -5.77
CA GLY A 17 8.16 19.37 -4.65
C GLY A 17 6.64 19.17 -4.46
N VAL A 18 6.05 18.15 -5.08
CA VAL A 18 4.61 17.87 -5.01
C VAL A 18 4.28 16.84 -3.94
N PRO A 19 3.16 16.96 -3.21
CA PRO A 19 2.82 16.02 -2.14
C PRO A 19 2.46 14.63 -2.66
N VAL A 20 2.65 13.62 -1.82
CA VAL A 20 2.24 12.23 -2.08
C VAL A 20 0.88 11.97 -1.44
N ILE A 21 -0.09 11.43 -2.18
CA ILE A 21 -1.38 10.99 -1.64
C ILE A 21 -1.33 9.45 -1.56
N PRO A 22 -1.31 8.85 -0.36
CA PRO A 22 -1.27 7.40 -0.23
C PRO A 22 -2.68 6.81 -0.46
N ILE A 23 -2.75 5.65 -1.11
CA ILE A 23 -4.02 4.97 -1.45
C ILE A 23 -3.90 3.49 -1.10
N ALA A 24 -4.84 2.98 -0.31
CA ALA A 24 -5.02 1.55 -0.04
C ALA A 24 -6.20 1.03 -0.88
N VAL A 25 -6.04 -0.13 -1.51
CA VAL A 25 -7.00 -0.69 -2.46
C VAL A 25 -7.16 -2.21 -2.31
N THR A 26 -8.40 -2.69 -2.22
CA THR A 26 -8.72 -4.12 -2.01
C THR A 26 -8.97 -4.89 -3.32
N SER A 27 -8.49 -4.40 -4.46
CA SER A 27 -8.76 -4.99 -5.78
C SER A 27 -8.26 -6.42 -5.94
N ALA A 28 -7.27 -6.82 -5.13
CA ALA A 28 -6.78 -8.20 -5.07
C ALA A 28 -7.84 -9.21 -4.61
N LYS A 29 -8.92 -8.77 -3.92
CA LYS A 29 -10.07 -9.62 -3.56
C LYS A 29 -10.82 -10.10 -4.80
N CYS A 30 -10.93 -9.25 -5.82
CA CYS A 30 -11.55 -9.61 -7.10
C CYS A 30 -10.53 -10.21 -8.06
N TRP A 31 -9.33 -9.63 -8.11
CA TRP A 31 -8.33 -9.91 -9.13
C TRP A 31 -6.95 -10.15 -8.50
N PRO A 32 -6.72 -11.33 -7.89
CA PRO A 32 -5.45 -11.62 -7.25
C PRO A 32 -4.27 -11.62 -8.25
N ARG A 33 -3.04 -11.54 -7.73
CA ARG A 33 -1.83 -11.49 -8.53
C ARG A 33 -1.79 -12.70 -9.49
N LYS A 34 -1.56 -12.45 -10.79
CA LYS A 34 -1.57 -13.45 -11.88
C LYS A 34 -2.93 -14.10 -12.18
N ALA A 35 -4.05 -13.55 -11.69
CA ALA A 35 -5.38 -14.05 -12.06
C ALA A 35 -5.64 -13.87 -13.56
N PHE A 36 -5.86 -14.98 -14.28
CA PHE A 36 -6.22 -14.99 -15.70
C PHE A 36 -7.72 -14.72 -15.91
N ILE A 37 -8.56 -15.25 -15.02
CA ILE A 37 -10.00 -14.98 -14.97
C ILE A 37 -10.24 -13.83 -14.01
N LYS A 38 -10.94 -12.79 -14.46
CA LYS A 38 -11.34 -11.63 -13.65
C LYS A 38 -12.78 -11.82 -13.20
N THR A 39 -13.03 -11.88 -11.90
CA THR A 39 -14.38 -11.97 -11.36
C THR A 39 -14.91 -10.57 -11.01
N PRO A 40 -16.21 -10.30 -11.20
CA PRO A 40 -16.81 -9.07 -10.69
C PRO A 40 -16.86 -9.11 -9.15
N GLY A 41 -16.78 -7.94 -8.53
CA GLY A 41 -16.85 -7.79 -7.08
C GLY A 41 -16.68 -6.33 -6.64
N VAL A 42 -16.72 -6.10 -5.33
CA VAL A 42 -16.54 -4.77 -4.74
C VAL A 42 -15.06 -4.52 -4.47
N VAL A 43 -14.59 -3.34 -4.86
CA VAL A 43 -13.24 -2.85 -4.57
C VAL A 43 -13.34 -1.61 -3.71
N ASP A 44 -12.78 -1.68 -2.50
CA ASP A 44 -12.70 -0.57 -1.58
C ASP A 44 -11.44 0.24 -1.85
N PHE A 45 -11.60 1.55 -1.82
CA PHE A 45 -10.51 2.52 -1.88
C PHE A 45 -10.51 3.35 -0.60
N SER A 46 -9.35 3.46 0.03
CA SER A 46 -9.11 4.47 1.05
C SER A 46 -8.01 5.41 0.60
N ILE A 47 -8.29 6.70 0.71
CA ILE A 47 -7.46 7.79 0.21
C ILE A 47 -6.99 8.59 1.41
N GLY A 48 -5.67 8.64 1.60
CA GLY A 48 -5.07 9.35 2.72
C GLY A 48 -4.93 10.84 2.46
N LYS A 49 -4.47 11.54 3.50
CA LYS A 49 -4.15 12.97 3.40
C LYS A 49 -2.87 13.17 2.58
N PRO A 50 -2.72 14.32 1.89
CA PRO A 50 -1.47 14.66 1.23
C PRO A 50 -0.30 14.69 2.22
N ILE A 51 0.78 13.97 1.91
CA ILE A 51 2.03 13.94 2.66
C ILE A 51 3.04 14.87 1.97
N PRO A 52 3.53 15.93 2.64
CA PRO A 52 4.53 16.83 2.07
C PRO A 52 5.85 16.12 1.75
N SER A 53 6.41 16.43 0.57
CA SER A 53 7.62 15.79 0.03
C SER A 53 8.86 16.70 0.02
N ALA A 54 8.67 18.03 -0.01
CA ALA A 54 9.78 18.97 -0.15
C ALA A 54 10.79 18.84 1.01
N GLY A 55 12.08 18.70 0.66
CA GLY A 55 13.17 18.57 1.63
C GLY A 55 13.26 17.22 2.36
N ARG A 56 12.42 16.24 2.00
CA ARG A 56 12.42 14.88 2.59
C ARG A 56 13.47 13.97 1.93
N LYS A 57 13.80 12.86 2.60
CA LYS A 57 14.56 11.75 2.00
C LYS A 57 13.61 10.70 1.38
N PRO A 58 13.90 10.14 0.19
CA PRO A 58 13.00 9.19 -0.49
C PRO A 58 12.59 7.99 0.36
N ASP A 59 13.54 7.36 1.07
CA ASP A 59 13.28 6.16 1.88
C ASP A 59 12.50 6.46 3.17
N GLU A 60 12.65 7.68 3.70
CA GLU A 60 11.88 8.12 4.86
C GLU A 60 10.42 8.37 4.46
N LEU A 61 10.21 9.11 3.37
CA LEU A 61 8.87 9.37 2.84
C LEU A 61 8.17 8.08 2.41
N MET A 62 8.90 7.12 1.82
CA MET A 62 8.33 5.80 1.49
C MET A 62 7.85 5.06 2.72
N ARG A 63 8.64 5.05 3.81
CA ARG A 63 8.28 4.32 5.04
C ARG A 63 7.00 4.88 5.66
N GLU A 64 6.80 6.19 5.62
CA GLU A 64 5.57 6.84 6.10
C GLU A 64 4.36 6.46 5.24
N VAL A 65 4.50 6.55 3.91
CA VAL A 65 3.47 6.14 2.94
C VAL A 65 3.10 4.67 3.13
N GLU A 66 4.10 3.81 3.23
CA GLU A 66 3.95 2.37 3.44
C GLU A 66 3.25 2.09 4.77
N ALA A 67 3.69 2.68 5.88
CA ALA A 67 3.05 2.49 7.18
C ALA A 67 1.56 2.87 7.15
N TRP A 68 1.21 3.96 6.46
CA TRP A 68 -0.19 4.36 6.30
C TRP A 68 -0.99 3.34 5.48
N ILE A 69 -0.47 2.92 4.31
CA ILE A 69 -1.17 1.96 3.44
C ILE A 69 -1.36 0.63 4.17
N GLU A 70 -0.34 0.14 4.87
CA GLU A 70 -0.41 -1.12 5.60
C GLU A 70 -1.43 -1.05 6.75
N ALA A 71 -1.43 0.04 7.53
CA ALA A 71 -2.44 0.24 8.59
C ALA A 71 -3.87 0.23 8.02
N GLU A 72 -4.07 0.85 6.86
CA GLU A 72 -5.38 0.93 6.23
C GLU A 72 -5.80 -0.40 5.59
N MET A 73 -4.85 -1.16 5.03
CA MET A 73 -5.12 -2.50 4.54
C MET A 73 -5.49 -3.47 5.66
N HIS A 74 -4.92 -3.35 6.87
CA HIS A 74 -5.35 -4.13 8.03
C HIS A 74 -6.81 -3.83 8.43
N ARG A 75 -7.29 -2.60 8.19
CA ARG A 75 -8.67 -2.20 8.44
C ARG A 75 -9.63 -2.68 7.34
N LEU A 76 -9.22 -2.59 6.08
CA LEU A 76 -10.06 -2.91 4.91
C LEU A 76 -10.08 -4.41 4.55
N ASP A 77 -9.01 -5.13 4.85
CA ASP A 77 -8.86 -6.55 4.55
C ASP A 77 -8.18 -7.31 5.70
N PRO A 78 -8.84 -7.42 6.88
CA PRO A 78 -8.25 -8.09 8.04
C PRO A 78 -7.88 -9.55 7.77
N GLU A 79 -8.67 -10.28 6.98
CA GLU A 79 -8.48 -11.70 6.70
C GLU A 79 -7.18 -11.97 5.90
N ALA A 80 -6.92 -11.17 4.86
CA ALA A 80 -5.71 -11.31 4.05
C ALA A 80 -4.42 -10.97 4.82
N TYR A 81 -4.52 -10.20 5.90
CA TYR A 81 -3.41 -9.82 6.77
C TYR A 81 -3.26 -10.72 8.00
N ALA A 82 -4.35 -11.28 8.54
CA ALA A 82 -4.32 -12.28 9.61
C ALA A 82 -3.58 -13.56 9.17
N ALA A 83 -3.83 -14.03 7.93
CA ALA A 83 -3.15 -15.20 7.38
C ALA A 83 -1.62 -15.00 7.21
N SER A 84 -1.17 -13.75 7.08
CA SER A 84 0.26 -13.43 6.95
C SER A 84 1.03 -13.57 8.27
N ASN A 85 0.36 -13.38 9.41
CA ASN A 85 0.98 -13.53 10.74
C ASN A 85 1.06 -14.99 11.19
N ALA A 86 0.11 -15.84 10.76
CA ALA A 86 0.11 -17.27 11.08
C ALA A 86 1.27 -18.04 10.41
N GLY A 87 1.72 -17.62 9.22
CA GLY A 87 2.86 -18.24 8.53
C GLY A 87 4.24 -17.91 9.11
N ALA A 88 4.36 -16.86 9.94
CA ALA A 88 5.62 -16.45 10.57
C ALA A 88 5.88 -17.11 11.94
N ALA A 89 4.86 -17.69 12.57
CA ALA A 89 4.96 -18.34 13.88
C ALA A 89 5.26 -19.85 13.81
N GLY A 90 5.48 -20.40 12.61
CA GLY A 90 5.69 -21.83 12.36
C GLY A 90 7.02 -22.18 11.69
N ALA A 91 8.02 -21.29 11.73
CA ALA A 91 9.37 -21.52 11.20
C ALA A 91 10.41 -21.49 12.32
#